data_AF-A0A848DS79-F1
#
_entry.id   AF-A0A848DS79-F1
#
_cell.length_a   1.000
_cell.length_b   1.000
_cell.length_c   1.000
_cell.angle_alpha   90.00
_cell.angle_beta   90.00
_cell.angle_gamma   90.00
#
_symmetry.space_group_name_H-M   'P 1'
#
loop_
_entity.id
_entity.type
_entity.pdbx_description
1 polymer ?
#
loop_
_entity_poly.entity_id
_entity_poly.type
_entity_poly.pdbx_seq_one_letter_code
_entity_poly.pdbx_strand_id
1 'polypeptide(L)'
;MQPTVQLDPDRLRAHATRAAELAEVLRPQSTPHREAVLACRRSAGGEAVLAELDRLTTTVRRAAEELADLARALRSAAIEFETVDRDLGRDISLTERGLS
;
A
#
# COMPACT_ATOMS: atom_id res chain seq x y z
N MET A 1 6.81 20.75 19.93
CA MET A 1 6.09 21.17 18.71
C MET A 1 5.82 19.91 17.90
N GLN A 2 4.55 19.54 17.71
CA GLN A 2 4.21 18.44 16.79
C GLN A 2 4.35 18.97 15.36
N PRO A 3 4.98 18.22 14.43
CA PRO A 3 5.04 18.65 13.03
C PRO A 3 3.61 18.72 12.49
N THR A 4 3.19 19.91 12.08
CA THR A 4 1.96 20.11 11.33
C THR A 4 2.20 19.49 9.96
N VAL A 5 1.72 18.27 9.75
CA VAL A 5 1.79 17.62 8.43
C VAL A 5 0.84 18.40 7.53
N GLN A 6 1.38 19.28 6.69
CA GLN A 6 0.63 19.82 5.56
C GLN A 6 0.34 18.67 4.61
N LEU A 7 -0.92 18.23 4.63
CA LEU A 7 -1.42 17.21 3.72
C LEU A 7 -1.63 17.86 2.35
N ASP A 8 -0.91 17.35 1.36
CA ASP A 8 -1.02 17.73 -0.04
C ASP A 8 -1.65 16.53 -0.79
N PRO A 9 -2.88 16.67 -1.33
CA PRO A 9 -3.61 15.57 -1.95
C PRO A 9 -2.88 14.98 -3.16
N ASP A 10 -2.12 15.78 -3.90
CA ASP A 10 -1.35 15.29 -5.05
C ASP A 10 -0.16 14.46 -4.60
N ARG A 11 0.51 14.87 -3.51
CA ARG A 11 1.56 14.05 -2.89
C ARG A 11 1.01 12.75 -2.32
N LEU A 12 -0.16 12.78 -1.68
CA LEU A 12 -0.83 11.57 -1.17
C LEU A 12 -1.14 10.59 -2.30
N ARG A 13 -1.67 11.07 -3.43
CA ARG A 13 -1.90 10.26 -4.63
C ARG A 13 -0.61 9.69 -5.20
N ALA A 14 0.44 10.49 -5.32
CA ALA A 14 1.74 10.04 -5.82
C ALA A 14 2.33 8.93 -4.93
N HIS A 15 2.25 9.08 -3.60
CA HIS A 15 2.67 8.05 -2.66
C HIS A 15 1.80 6.80 -2.74
N ALA A 16 0.49 6.95 -2.93
CA ALA A 16 -0.41 5.82 -3.11
C ALA A 16 -0.08 5.00 -4.37
N THR A 17 0.22 5.66 -5.49
CA THR A 17 0.64 4.99 -6.73
C THR A 17 1.92 4.20 -6.52
N ARG A 18 2.95 4.82 -5.92
CA ARG A 18 4.22 4.13 -5.63
C ARG A 18 4.05 2.93 -4.71
N ALA A 19 3.23 3.06 -3.67
CA ALA A 19 2.96 1.94 -2.75
C ALA A 19 2.23 0.79 -3.47
N ALA A 20 1.29 1.09 -4.36
CA ALA A 20 0.62 0.08 -5.18
C ALA A 20 1.56 -0.61 -6.18
N GLU A 21 2.44 0.15 -6.84
CA GLU A 21 3.47 -0.40 -7.73
C GLU A 21 4.41 -1.34 -6.98
N LEU A 22 4.87 -0.95 -5.78
CA LEU A 22 5.71 -1.79 -4.93
C LEU A 22 4.97 -3.07 -4.48
N ALA A 23 3.69 -2.98 -4.14
CA ALA A 23 2.88 -4.13 -3.79
C ALA A 23 2.78 -5.15 -4.95
N GLU A 24 2.61 -4.66 -6.18
CA GLU A 24 2.56 -5.51 -7.37
C GLU A 24 3.92 -6.16 -7.70
N VAL A 25 5.02 -5.46 -7.48
CA VAL A 25 6.37 -6.03 -7.62
C VAL A 25 6.62 -7.15 -6.60
N LEU A 26 6.14 -6.98 -5.36
CA LEU A 26 6.32 -7.97 -4.29
C LEU A 26 5.35 -9.15 -4.38
N ARG A 27 4.26 -9.04 -5.16
CA ARG A 27 3.33 -10.15 -5.34
C ARG A 27 4.09 -11.35 -5.94
N PRO A 28 4.06 -12.54 -5.30
CA PRO A 28 4.73 -13.71 -5.82
C PRO A 28 4.21 -14.04 -7.23
N GLN A 29 5.09 -13.94 -8.23
CA GLN A 29 4.73 -14.13 -9.64
C GLN A 29 4.69 -15.62 -10.06
N SER A 30 5.25 -16.50 -9.24
CA SER A 30 5.45 -17.90 -9.64
C SER A 30 5.27 -18.86 -8.47
N THR A 31 4.48 -19.90 -8.69
CA THR A 31 4.48 -21.09 -7.83
C THR A 31 5.74 -21.90 -8.15
N PRO A 32 6.55 -22.32 -7.16
CA PRO A 32 7.75 -23.09 -7.44
C PRO A 32 7.42 -24.37 -8.21
N HIS A 33 8.24 -24.69 -9.22
CA HIS A 33 8.04 -25.86 -10.08
C HIS A 33 8.01 -27.13 -9.23
N ARG A 34 6.93 -27.93 -9.34
CA ARG A 34 6.68 -29.10 -8.49
C ARG A 34 7.86 -30.07 -8.44
N GLU A 35 8.54 -30.28 -9.57
CA GLU A 35 9.70 -31.17 -9.66
C GLU A 35 10.92 -30.64 -8.87
N ALA A 36 11.14 -29.33 -8.85
CA ALA A 36 12.22 -28.71 -8.09
C ALA A 36 11.97 -28.83 -6.57
N VAL A 37 10.72 -28.68 -6.13
CA VAL A 37 10.32 -28.91 -4.73
C VAL A 37 10.57 -30.36 -4.33
N LEU A 38 10.14 -31.32 -5.17
CA LEU A 38 10.35 -32.75 -4.89
C LEU A 38 11.83 -33.14 -4.90
N ALA A 39 12.64 -32.55 -5.78
CA ALA A 39 14.09 -32.76 -5.80
C ALA A 39 14.75 -32.21 -4.53
N CYS A 40 14.34 -31.01 -4.09
CA CYS A 40 14.83 -30.41 -2.85
C CYS A 40 14.48 -31.27 -1.62
N ARG A 41 13.24 -31.77 -1.49
CA ARG A 41 12.86 -32.66 -0.36
C ARG A 41 13.72 -33.90 -0.22
N ARG A 42 14.25 -34.43 -1.33
CA ARG A 42 15.10 -35.63 -1.33
C ARG A 42 16.54 -35.35 -0.90
N SER A 43 16.99 -34.09 -0.84
CA SER A 43 18.33 -33.75 -0.37
C SER A 43 18.39 -33.65 1.15
N ALA A 44 19.56 -33.94 1.72
CA ALA A 44 19.82 -33.66 3.13
C ALA A 44 19.59 -32.16 3.43
N GLY A 45 18.77 -31.85 4.43
CA GLY A 45 18.39 -30.47 4.78
C GLY A 45 17.34 -29.81 3.87
N GLY A 46 16.82 -30.51 2.86
CA GLY A 46 15.86 -29.97 1.90
C GLY A 46 14.56 -29.46 2.52
N GLU A 47 14.02 -30.19 3.50
CA GLU A 47 12.82 -29.77 4.24
C GLU A 47 13.04 -28.45 5.00
N ALA A 48 14.23 -28.22 5.57
CA ALA A 48 14.54 -26.97 6.24
C ALA A 48 14.60 -25.79 5.26
N VAL A 49 15.17 -26.01 4.07
CA VAL A 49 15.21 -25.01 2.99
C VAL A 49 13.79 -24.67 2.52
N LEU A 50 12.94 -25.67 2.30
CA LEU A 50 11.56 -25.44 1.88
C LEU A 50 10.74 -24.72 2.95
N ALA A 51 10.94 -25.05 4.22
CA ALA A 51 10.29 -24.35 5.33
C ALA A 51 10.75 -22.88 5.43
N GLU A 52 12.01 -22.57 5.14
CA GLU A 52 12.50 -21.20 5.07
C GLU A 52 11.91 -20.44 3.88
N LEU A 53 11.87 -21.07 2.70
CA LEU A 53 11.27 -20.46 1.50
C LEU A 53 9.78 -20.16 1.68
N ASP A 54 9.04 -21.06 2.33
CA ASP A 54 7.62 -20.85 2.64
C ASP A 54 7.41 -19.69 3.62
N ARG A 55 8.26 -19.61 4.66
CA ARG A 55 8.27 -18.48 5.59
C ARG A 55 8.56 -17.16 4.88
N LEU A 56 9.61 -17.09 4.06
CA LEU A 56 9.95 -15.90 3.27
C LEU A 56 8.83 -15.51 2.31
N THR A 57 8.23 -16.47 1.62
CA THR A 57 7.09 -16.23 0.71
C THR A 57 5.90 -15.64 1.45
N THR A 58 5.60 -16.17 2.64
CA THR A 58 4.53 -15.65 3.50
C THR A 58 4.82 -14.22 3.96
N THR A 59 6.05 -13.92 4.37
CA THR A 59 6.47 -12.58 4.77
C THR A 59 6.37 -11.58 3.62
N VAL A 60 6.85 -11.94 2.43
CA VAL A 60 6.78 -11.07 1.24
C VAL A 60 5.34 -10.81 0.83
N ARG A 61 4.48 -11.83 0.86
CA ARG A 61 3.04 -11.67 0.58
C ARG A 61 2.39 -10.70 1.57
N ARG A 62 2.67 -10.84 2.86
CA ARG A 62 2.15 -9.92 3.89
C ARG A 62 2.62 -8.49 3.67
N ALA A 63 3.89 -8.28 3.32
CA ALA A 63 4.41 -6.95 3.01
C ALA A 63 3.71 -6.32 1.78
N ALA A 64 3.42 -7.12 0.75
CA ALA A 64 2.67 -6.67 -0.41
C ALA A 64 1.23 -6.26 -0.04
N GLU A 65 0.56 -7.02 0.81
CA GLU A 65 -0.78 -6.71 1.34
C GLU A 65 -0.78 -5.40 2.15
N GLU A 66 0.18 -5.24 3.08
CA GLU A 66 0.32 -4.02 3.89
C GLU A 66 0.59 -2.77 3.02
N LEU A 67 1.39 -2.89 1.95
CA LEU A 67 1.62 -1.81 0.99
C LEU A 67 0.35 -1.47 0.17
N ALA A 68 -0.42 -2.48 -0.23
CA ALA A 68 -1.67 -2.28 -0.95
C ALA A 68 -2.72 -1.56 -0.08
N ASP A 69 -2.78 -1.92 1.21
CA ASP A 69 -3.65 -1.26 2.18
C ASP A 69 -3.21 0.18 2.47
N LEU A 70 -1.90 0.42 2.60
CA LEU A 70 -1.36 1.78 2.71
C LEU A 70 -1.70 2.62 1.48
N ALA A 71 -1.56 2.06 0.28
CA ALA A 71 -1.94 2.74 -0.95
C ALA A 71 -3.44 3.11 -0.96
N ARG A 72 -4.31 2.24 -0.44
CA ARG A 72 -5.74 2.52 -0.31
C ARG A 72 -6.00 3.64 0.69
N ALA A 73 -5.37 3.59 1.86
CA ALA A 73 -5.51 4.61 2.90
C ALA A 73 -5.06 6.00 2.40
N LEU A 74 -3.94 6.07 1.67
CA LEU A 74 -3.45 7.32 1.09
C LEU A 74 -4.40 7.90 0.03
N ARG A 75 -5.03 7.06 -0.80
CA ARG A 75 -6.06 7.50 -1.74
C ARG A 75 -7.30 8.04 -1.02
N SER A 76 -7.77 7.35 0.02
CA SER A 76 -8.90 7.81 0.82
C SER A 76 -8.59 9.16 1.48
N ALA A 77 -7.41 9.30 2.08
CA ALA A 77 -6.99 10.56 2.70
C ALA A 77 -6.94 11.73 1.70
N ALA A 78 -6.49 11.50 0.46
CA ALA A 78 -6.51 12.51 -0.58
C ALA A 78 -7.93 12.95 -0.95
N ILE A 79 -8.87 12.00 -1.06
CA ILE A 79 -10.29 12.27 -1.38
C ILE A 79 -10.97 13.02 -0.24
N GLU A 80 -10.74 12.60 1.00
CA GLU A 80 -11.30 13.25 2.19
C GLU A 80 -10.79 14.68 2.31
N PHE A 81 -9.50 14.92 2.08
CA PHE A 81 -8.92 16.26 2.10
C PHE A 81 -9.57 17.18 1.07
N GLU A 82 -9.69 16.75 -0.19
CA GLU A 82 -10.33 17.55 -1.25
C GLU A 82 -11.82 17.79 -0.99
N THR A 83 -12.50 16.86 -0.33
CA THR A 83 -13.92 17.02 0.04
C THR A 83 -14.06 18.10 1.11
N VAL A 84 -13.24 18.04 2.15
CA VAL A 84 -13.21 19.05 3.23
C VAL A 84 -12.83 20.43 2.67
N ASP A 85 -11.82 20.51 1.80
CA ASP A 85 -11.38 21.78 1.19
C ASP A 85 -12.49 22.41 0.32
N ARG A 86 -13.20 21.58 -0.45
CA ARG A 86 -14.34 22.03 -1.27
C ARG A 86 -15.50 22.54 -0.40
N ASP A 87 -15.83 21.83 0.67
CA ASP A 87 -16.93 22.19 1.56
C ASP A 87 -16.60 23.50 2.31
N LEU A 88 -15.37 23.67 2.80
CA LEU A 88 -14.89 24.91 3.39
C LEU A 88 -14.91 26.08 2.40
N GLY A 89 -14.45 25.88 1.16
CA GLY A 89 -14.49 26.91 0.11
C GLY A 89 -15.91 27.34 -0.24
N ARG A 90 -16.87 26.40 -0.21
CA ARG A 90 -18.30 26.67 -0.41
C ARG A 90 -18.86 27.51 0.74
N ASP A 91 -18.57 27.16 1.98
CA ASP A 91 -19.08 27.86 3.17
C ASP A 91 -18.57 29.31 3.25
N ILE A 92 -17.28 29.53 2.92
CA ILE A 92 -16.70 30.87 2.82
C ILE A 92 -17.42 31.69 1.74
N SER A 93 -17.60 31.11 0.54
CA SER A 93 -18.28 31.77 -0.58
C SER A 93 -19.74 32.14 -0.29
N LEU A 94 -20.46 31.31 0.50
CA LEU A 94 -21.83 31.58 0.93
C LEU A 94 -21.88 32.70 1.98
N THR A 95 -20.90 32.74 2.88
CA THR A 95 -20.79 33.77 3.92
C THR A 95 -20.53 35.16 3.31
N GLU A 96 -19.65 35.24 2.31
CA GLU A 96 -19.36 36.50 1.60
C GLU A 96 -20.57 37.05 0.82
N ARG A 97 -21.42 36.17 0.28
CA ARG A 97 -22.62 36.55 -0.47
C ARG A 97 -23.82 36.90 0.41
N GLY A 98 -23.88 36.40 1.64
CA GLY A 98 -24.93 36.73 2.62
C GLY A 98 -24.64 37.99 3.44
N LEU A 99 -23.41 38.51 3.35
CA LEU A 99 -22.98 39.76 3.97
C LEU A 99 -22.94 40.95 2.97
N SER A 100 -23.41 40.75 1.74
CA SER A 100 -23.64 41.80 0.72
C SER A 100 -25.13 42.06 0.55
#